data_AF-A0A6I1W2W9-F1
#
_entry.id   AF-A0A6I1W2W9-F1
#
_cell.length_a   1.000
_cell.length_b   1.000
_cell.length_c   1.000
_cell.angle_alpha   90.00
_cell.angle_beta   90.00
_cell.angle_gamma   90.00
#
_symmetry.space_group_name_H-M   'P 1'
#
loop_
_entity.id
_entity.type
_entity.pdbx_description
1 polymer ?
#
loop_
_entity_poly.entity_id
_entity_poly.type
_entity_poly.pdbx_seq_one_letter_code
_entity_poly.pdbx_strand_id
1 'polypeptide(L)'
;LTAMDALRAILPAGTLSGAPKIRAMEIIDELEPVKRGVYGGAVGYFAWNGNMDTAIAIRTAVIKDGELHVQAGGGIVADSVPA
;
A
#
# COMPACT_ATOMS: atom_id res chain seq x y z
N LEU A 1 -20.11 5.10 -11.46
CA LEU A 1 -19.00 4.68 -10.58
C LEU A 1 -19.51 3.61 -9.64
N THR A 2 -18.76 2.53 -9.50
CA THR A 2 -18.94 1.46 -8.52
C THR A 2 -17.90 1.58 -7.40
N ALA A 3 -18.08 0.85 -6.30
CA ALA A 3 -17.05 0.76 -5.26
C ALA A 3 -15.70 0.28 -5.79
N MET A 4 -15.71 -0.61 -6.80
CA MET A 4 -14.49 -1.09 -7.44
C MET A 4 -13.80 -0.01 -8.29
N ASP A 5 -14.57 0.85 -8.97
CA ASP A 5 -14.00 2.01 -9.69
C ASP A 5 -13.30 2.97 -8.72
N ALA A 6 -13.92 3.22 -7.56
CA ALA A 6 -13.32 4.02 -6.51
C ALA A 6 -12.03 3.40 -5.99
N LEU A 7 -12.02 2.09 -5.68
CA LEU A 7 -10.83 1.39 -5.21
C LEU A 7 -9.68 1.48 -6.22
N ARG A 8 -9.96 1.26 -7.51
CA ARG A 8 -8.97 1.35 -8.59
C ARG A 8 -8.38 2.75 -8.73
N ALA A 9 -9.18 3.79 -8.51
CA ALA A 9 -8.72 5.18 -8.61
C ALA A 9 -7.82 5.59 -7.42
N ILE A 10 -8.11 5.10 -6.22
CA ILE A 10 -7.42 5.55 -5.00
C ILE A 10 -6.14 4.75 -4.69
N LEU A 11 -6.05 3.49 -5.10
CA LEU A 11 -4.89 2.65 -4.79
C LEU A 11 -3.71 2.80 -5.78
N PRO A 12 -2.48 2.54 -5.33
CA PRO A 12 -2.10 2.44 -3.93
C PRO A 12 -2.24 3.78 -3.20
N ALA A 13 -2.41 3.72 -1.87
CA ALA A 13 -2.66 4.89 -1.06
C ALA A 13 -1.49 5.88 -1.12
N GLY A 14 -1.79 7.19 -1.18
CA GLY A 14 -0.78 8.25 -1.23
C GLY A 14 0.17 8.23 -0.04
N THR A 15 -0.33 7.86 1.13
CA THR A 15 0.45 7.73 2.38
C THR A 15 1.52 6.64 2.35
N LEU A 16 1.38 5.64 1.46
CA LEU A 16 2.33 4.54 1.30
C LEU A 16 3.09 4.58 -0.02
N SER A 17 2.80 5.56 -0.88
CA SER A 17 3.51 5.79 -2.14
C SER A 17 4.27 7.11 -2.06
N GLY A 18 3.58 8.21 -2.32
CA GLY A 18 4.11 9.57 -2.24
C GLY A 18 3.40 10.51 -3.21
N ALA A 19 4.00 11.66 -3.46
CA ALA A 19 3.48 12.67 -4.38
C ALA A 19 4.61 13.26 -5.25
N PRO A 20 4.42 13.37 -6.59
CA PRO A 20 3.33 12.82 -7.40
C PRO A 20 3.28 11.28 -7.40
N LYS A 21 2.08 10.68 -7.28
CA LYS A 21 1.89 9.23 -7.00
C LYS A 21 2.68 8.31 -7.94
N ILE A 22 2.56 8.54 -9.25
CA ILE A 22 3.20 7.68 -10.26
C ILE A 22 4.72 7.74 -10.13
N ARG A 23 5.31 8.94 -10.06
CA ARG A 23 6.76 9.09 -9.92
C ARG A 23 7.27 8.51 -8.59
N ALA A 24 6.53 8.68 -7.51
CA ALA A 24 6.90 8.08 -6.23
C ALA A 24 6.91 6.55 -6.30
N MET A 25 5.94 5.92 -6.99
CA MET A 25 5.93 4.48 -7.19
C MET A 25 7.08 3.98 -8.07
N GLU A 26 7.47 4.72 -9.10
CA GLU A 26 8.65 4.37 -9.91
C GLU A 26 9.93 4.38 -9.08
N ILE A 27 10.15 5.41 -8.25
CA ILE A 27 11.31 5.48 -7.35
C ILE A 27 11.28 4.33 -6.34
N ILE A 28 10.11 4.01 -5.79
CA ILE A 28 9.95 2.86 -4.89
C ILE A 28 10.33 1.55 -5.59
N ASP A 29 9.90 1.35 -6.84
CA ASP A 29 10.22 0.15 -7.63
C ASP A 29 11.71 0.08 -8.00
N GLU A 30 12.36 1.23 -8.24
CA GLU A 30 13.80 1.34 -8.48
C GLU A 30 14.63 1.00 -7.22
N LEU A 31 14.15 1.35 -6.02
CA LEU A 31 14.90 1.23 -4.76
C LEU A 31 14.60 -0.03 -3.96
N GLU A 32 13.37 -0.53 -3.98
CA GLU A 32 13.01 -1.71 -3.19
C GLU A 32 13.47 -3.01 -3.89
N PRO A 33 14.17 -3.90 -3.17
CA PRO A 33 14.75 -5.09 -3.79
C PRO A 33 13.71 -6.18 -4.09
N VAL A 34 12.47 -6.02 -3.61
CA VAL A 34 11.39 -7.01 -3.70
C VAL A 34 10.05 -6.31 -3.88
N LYS A 35 9.09 -7.02 -4.46
CA LYS A 35 7.70 -6.54 -4.55
C LYS A 35 7.06 -6.50 -3.15
N ARG A 36 6.30 -5.45 -2.87
CA ARG A 36 5.60 -5.24 -1.58
C ARG A 36 4.51 -6.28 -1.24
N GLY A 37 3.97 -6.96 -2.24
CA GLY A 37 2.89 -7.93 -2.03
C GLY A 37 1.67 -7.30 -1.37
N VAL A 38 1.35 -7.73 -0.16
CA VAL A 38 0.21 -7.21 0.62
C VAL A 38 0.48 -5.80 1.15
N TYR A 39 1.74 -5.45 1.46
CA TYR A 39 2.08 -4.18 2.10
C TYR A 39 1.72 -2.96 1.24
N GLY A 40 0.96 -2.02 1.82
CA GLY A 40 0.45 -0.84 1.11
C GLY A 40 -0.72 -1.10 0.16
N GLY A 41 -1.19 -2.35 0.06
CA GLY A 41 -2.43 -2.74 -0.60
C GLY A 41 -3.66 -2.45 0.25
N ALA A 42 -4.77 -3.14 -0.03
CA ALA A 42 -6.02 -3.01 0.70
C ALA A 42 -6.55 -4.37 1.18
N VAL A 43 -7.11 -4.39 2.39
CA VAL A 43 -7.77 -5.54 3.00
C VAL A 43 -9.16 -5.12 3.46
N GLY A 44 -10.20 -5.87 3.10
CA GLY A 44 -11.57 -5.54 3.45
C GLY A 44 -12.59 -6.39 2.71
N TYR A 45 -13.79 -5.85 2.47
CA TYR A 45 -14.89 -6.57 1.85
C TYR A 45 -15.60 -5.77 0.76
N PHE A 46 -16.29 -6.50 -0.11
CA PHE A 46 -17.33 -6.01 -1.02
C PHE A 46 -18.62 -6.77 -0.74
N ALA A 47 -19.74 -6.06 -0.64
CA ALA A 47 -21.04 -6.66 -0.40
C ALA A 47 -21.92 -6.60 -1.65
N TRP A 48 -22.88 -7.53 -1.77
CA TRP A 48 -23.80 -7.60 -2.91
C TRP A 48 -24.69 -6.35 -3.07
N ASN A 49 -24.84 -5.55 -2.00
CA ASN A 49 -25.55 -4.28 -2.05
C ASN A 49 -24.69 -3.13 -2.62
N GLY A 50 -23.46 -3.40 -3.06
CA GLY A 50 -22.54 -2.43 -3.62
C GLY A 50 -21.67 -1.70 -2.61
N ASN A 51 -21.81 -1.97 -1.31
CA ASN A 51 -20.95 -1.40 -0.28
C ASN A 51 -19.57 -2.05 -0.28
N MET A 52 -18.57 -1.26 0.11
CA MET A 52 -17.20 -1.70 0.32
C MET A 52 -16.66 -0.99 1.56
N ASP A 53 -15.86 -1.69 2.33
CA ASP A 53 -14.98 -1.10 3.33
C ASP A 53 -13.62 -1.80 3.26
N THR A 54 -12.55 -1.01 3.28
CA THR A 54 -11.18 -1.50 3.16
C THR A 54 -10.24 -0.67 4.01
N ALA A 55 -9.30 -1.34 4.67
CA ALA A 55 -8.17 -0.73 5.33
C ALA A 55 -6.91 -0.86 4.46
N ILE A 56 -6.01 0.12 4.57
CA ILE A 56 -4.67 -0.01 3.99
C ILE A 56 -3.92 -1.10 4.76
N ALA A 57 -3.28 -2.01 4.04
CA ALA A 57 -2.49 -3.10 4.61
C ALA A 57 -1.15 -2.60 5.15
N ILE A 58 -1.20 -1.97 6.32
CA ILE A 58 -0.07 -1.59 7.17
C ILE A 58 -0.19 -2.26 8.52
N ARG A 59 0.91 -2.35 9.29
CA ARG A 59 0.94 -3.10 10.56
C ARG A 59 0.39 -4.53 10.39
N THR A 60 0.68 -5.13 9.23
CA THR A 60 0.17 -6.42 8.80
C THR A 60 1.35 -7.38 8.71
N ALA A 61 1.13 -8.62 9.14
CA ALA A 61 2.09 -9.70 8.98
C ALA A 61 1.55 -10.76 8.01
N VAL A 62 2.40 -11.25 7.12
CA VAL A 62 2.08 -12.34 6.19
C VAL A 62 2.89 -13.56 6.60
N ILE A 63 2.21 -14.66 6.95
CA ILE A 63 2.87 -15.93 7.22
C ILE A 63 2.90 -16.75 5.94
N LYS A 64 4.09 -17.16 5.51
CA LYS A 64 4.26 -18.05 4.37
C LYS A 64 5.41 -19.02 4.66
N ASP A 65 5.20 -20.31 4.38
CA ASP A 65 6.23 -21.34 4.52
C ASP A 65 6.89 -21.40 5.92
N GLY A 66 6.12 -21.08 6.97
CA GLY A 66 6.60 -21.03 8.35
C GLY A 66 7.35 -19.74 8.73
N GLU A 67 7.51 -18.79 7.80
CA GLU A 67 8.15 -17.49 8.04
C GLU A 67 7.12 -16.37 8.17
N LEU A 68 7.36 -15.43 9.10
CA LEU A 68 6.54 -14.25 9.33
C LEU A 68 7.18 -13.04 8.65
N HIS A 69 6.55 -12.51 7.60
CA HIS A 69 6.98 -11.30 6.91
C HIS A 69 6.23 -10.08 7.43
N VAL A 70 6.96 -9.10 7.97
CA VAL A 70 6.41 -7.81 8.42
C VAL A 70 7.17 -6.70 7.71
N GLN A 71 6.45 -5.84 6.99
CA GLN A 71 7.02 -4.70 6.29
C GLN A 71 6.54 -3.39 6.91
N ALA A 72 7.45 -2.43 7.00
CA ALA A 72 7.19 -1.08 7.49
C ALA A 72 7.98 -0.08 6.64
N GLY A 73 7.57 1.19 6.69
CA GLY A 73 8.20 2.29 5.96
C GLY A 73 7.74 3.63 6.54
N GLY A 74 8.22 4.71 5.93
CA GLY A 74 7.91 6.07 6.36
C GLY A 74 7.84 7.03 5.18
N GLY A 75 7.17 8.16 5.38
CA GLY A 75 7.15 9.25 4.42
C GLY A 75 8.47 10.02 4.47
N ILE A 76 9.19 10.06 3.35
CA ILE A 76 10.45 10.80 3.21
C ILE A 76 10.16 12.16 2.56
N VAL A 77 10.64 13.22 3.19
CA VAL A 77 10.57 14.60 2.72
C VAL A 77 11.98 15.21 2.71
N ALA A 78 12.10 16.43 2.18
CA ALA A 78 13.39 17.11 2.04
C ALA A 78 14.17 17.22 3.37
N ASP A 79 13.45 17.40 4.48
CA ASP A 79 14.04 17.61 5.81
C ASP A 79 14.13 16.31 6.63
N SER A 80 13.88 15.14 6.02
CA SER A 80 13.95 13.86 6.72
C SER A 80 15.37 13.54 7.17
N VAL A 81 15.49 13.03 8.41
CA VAL A 81 16.76 12.56 8.99
C VAL A 81 16.80 11.04 8.97
N PRO A 82 17.78 10.40 8.30
CA PRO A 82 17.81 8.93 8.16
C PRO A 82 18.14 8.10 9.41
N ALA A 83 18.65 8.72 10.49
CA ALA A 83 19.26 8.04 11.64
C ALA A 83 18.67 8.50 12.97
#